data_AF-A0A2E3N4R0-F1
#
_entry.id   AF-A0A2E3N4R0-F1
#
_cell.length_a   1.000
_cell.length_b   1.000
_cell.length_c   1.000
_cell.angle_alpha   90.00
_cell.angle_beta   90.00
_cell.angle_gamma   90.00
#
_symmetry.space_group_name_H-M   'P 1'
#
loop_
_entity.id
_entity.type
_entity.pdbx_description
1 polymer ?
#
loop_
_entity_poly.entity_id
_entity_poly.type
_entity_poly.pdbx_seq_one_letter_code
_entity_poly.pdbx_strand_id
1 'polypeptide(L)'
;MFNVTFINAQFWKFWGNKQKIDSLELIINKDRKSFKKEVAQVYLSLKILQNKTDSLSYDLISTQQTLDSLAFKLIDKSISDTLSTPKKLVDSKSIFCPDKNFLAESEKLKNCCCLNDESCLSETTDNGLRVINEGHRMAIKSRSIVKGSCWDFVDRVFTRSGFNRTNRETIYSNKKGTKFSQFDILQPGDWVYHVNYSFHNVEHSAIFICWKDFKKRIAITLSYAGQNKSVPGKYGLYDLSGIYNIIRPKN
;
A
#
# COMPACT_ATOMS: atom_id res chain seq x y z
N MET A 1 -9.68 70.04 54.40
CA MET A 1 -9.92 69.97 52.94
C MET A 1 -9.19 68.75 52.40
N PHE A 2 -9.90 67.66 52.15
CA PHE A 2 -9.32 66.49 51.49
C PHE A 2 -9.15 66.78 50.00
N ASN A 3 -8.00 66.42 49.44
CA ASN A 3 -7.56 66.83 48.11
C ASN A 3 -8.31 66.00 47.04
N VAL A 4 -9.55 66.42 46.72
CA VAL A 4 -10.46 65.81 45.73
C VAL A 4 -9.80 65.64 44.34
N THR A 5 -8.79 66.47 44.04
CA THR A 5 -7.99 66.41 42.82
C THR A 5 -7.14 65.14 42.70
N PHE A 6 -6.62 64.59 43.82
CA PHE A 6 -5.74 63.43 43.79
C PHE A 6 -6.50 62.12 43.50
N ILE A 7 -7.68 61.95 44.09
CA ILE A 7 -8.53 60.76 43.89
C ILE A 7 -9.04 60.71 42.44
N ASN A 8 -9.46 61.85 41.89
CA ASN A 8 -9.88 61.94 40.49
C ASN A 8 -8.72 61.61 39.53
N ALA A 9 -7.51 62.10 39.80
CA ALA A 9 -6.35 61.80 38.96
C ALA A 9 -6.00 60.30 38.92
N GLN A 10 -6.10 59.60 40.05
CA GLN A 10 -5.87 58.14 40.10
C GLN A 10 -6.96 57.35 39.37
N PHE A 11 -8.23 57.78 39.47
CA PHE A 11 -9.34 57.14 38.77
C PHE A 11 -9.22 57.25 37.24
N TRP A 12 -8.89 58.44 36.72
CA TRP A 12 -8.66 58.64 35.28
C TRP A 12 -7.45 57.85 34.77
N LYS A 13 -6.39 57.71 35.58
CA LYS A 13 -5.23 56.87 35.24
C LYS A 13 -5.59 55.39 35.17
N PHE A 14 -6.42 54.89 36.08
CA PHE A 14 -6.91 53.51 36.06
C PHE A 14 -7.78 53.23 34.82
N TRP A 15 -8.73 54.12 34.51
CA TRP A 15 -9.58 53.99 33.32
C TRP A 15 -8.79 54.03 32.02
N GLY A 16 -7.83 54.96 31.90
CA GLY A 16 -6.95 55.03 30.74
C GLY A 16 -6.08 53.77 30.57
N ASN A 17 -5.64 53.17 31.68
CA ASN A 17 -4.91 51.89 31.64
C ASN A 17 -5.81 50.72 31.23
N LYS A 18 -7.05 50.67 31.74
CA LYS A 18 -8.01 49.62 31.37
C LYS A 18 -8.33 49.65 29.86
N GLN A 19 -8.60 50.84 29.31
CA GLN A 19 -8.83 50.99 27.86
C GLN A 19 -7.63 50.55 27.01
N LYS A 20 -6.41 50.80 27.49
CA LYS A 20 -5.18 50.31 26.82
C LYS A 20 -5.08 48.78 26.86
N ILE A 21 -5.43 48.16 27.99
CA ILE A 21 -5.43 46.70 28.13
C ILE A 21 -6.47 46.08 27.18
N ASP A 22 -7.71 46.58 27.18
CA ASP A 22 -8.78 46.08 26.31
C ASP A 22 -8.41 46.22 24.82
N SER A 23 -7.75 47.34 24.45
CA SER A 23 -7.20 47.57 23.10
C SER A 23 -6.11 46.54 22.73
N LEU A 24 -5.18 46.26 23.65
CA LEU A 24 -4.13 45.26 23.43
C LEU A 24 -4.70 43.85 23.29
N GLU A 25 -5.69 43.48 24.09
CA GLU A 25 -6.36 42.17 23.98
C GLU A 25 -7.05 42.00 22.62
N LEU A 26 -7.68 43.05 22.11
CA LEU A 26 -8.28 43.07 20.78
C LEU A 26 -7.24 42.82 19.67
N ILE A 27 -6.08 43.48 19.75
CA ILE A 27 -4.97 43.29 18.81
C ILE A 27 -4.44 41.86 18.89
N ILE A 28 -4.15 41.36 20.09
CA ILE A 28 -3.65 40.01 20.33
C ILE A 28 -4.62 38.96 19.77
N ASN A 29 -5.92 39.13 19.97
CA ASN A 29 -6.93 38.19 19.47
C ASN A 29 -7.03 38.22 17.94
N LYS A 30 -6.91 39.40 17.33
CA LYS A 30 -6.87 39.55 15.86
C LYS A 30 -5.65 38.85 15.28
N ASP A 31 -4.48 39.07 15.87
CA ASP A 31 -3.22 38.44 15.42
C ASP A 31 -3.26 36.93 15.58
N ARG A 32 -3.77 36.43 16.72
CA ARG A 32 -3.96 34.99 16.95
C ARG A 32 -4.89 34.36 15.92
N LYS A 33 -5.95 35.07 15.49
CA LYS A 33 -6.87 34.60 14.45
C LYS A 33 -6.20 34.58 13.06
N SER A 34 -5.41 35.61 12.75
CA SER A 34 -4.62 35.65 11.50
C SER A 34 -3.63 34.50 11.44
N PHE A 35 -2.84 34.32 12.50
CA PHE A 35 -1.85 33.26 12.61
C PHE A 35 -2.48 31.86 12.47
N LYS A 36 -3.63 31.60 13.12
CA LYS A 36 -4.35 30.33 12.96
C LYS A 36 -4.77 30.07 11.50
N LYS A 37 -5.18 31.11 10.78
CA LYS A 37 -5.57 31.00 9.37
C LYS A 37 -4.36 30.68 8.48
N GLU A 38 -3.24 31.35 8.72
CA GLU A 38 -1.97 31.09 8.01
C GLU A 38 -1.47 29.66 8.25
N VAL A 39 -1.47 29.19 9.50
CA VAL A 39 -1.09 27.81 9.84
C VAL A 39 -1.99 26.79 9.14
N ALA A 40 -3.30 27.02 9.12
CA ALA A 40 -4.24 26.14 8.41
C ALA A 40 -3.96 26.09 6.90
N GLN A 41 -3.61 27.23 6.30
CA GLN A 41 -3.27 27.33 4.88
C GLN A 41 -1.94 26.64 4.55
N VAL A 42 -0.94 26.77 5.43
CA VAL A 42 0.33 26.05 5.32
C VAL A 42 0.09 24.54 5.42
N TYR A 43 -0.73 24.09 6.37
CA TYR A 43 -1.08 22.67 6.51
C TYR A 43 -1.76 22.11 5.26
N LEU A 44 -2.70 22.86 4.68
CA LEU A 44 -3.38 22.47 3.43
C LEU A 44 -2.38 22.36 2.27
N SER A 45 -1.50 23.36 2.12
CA SER A 45 -0.44 23.36 1.11
C SER A 45 0.52 22.18 1.28
N LEU A 46 0.91 21.87 2.52
CA LEU A 46 1.78 20.74 2.84
C LEU A 46 1.14 19.41 2.45
N LYS A 47 -0.17 19.25 2.70
CA LYS A 47 -0.93 18.07 2.31
C LYS A 47 -1.02 17.91 0.78
N ILE A 48 -1.19 19.01 0.05
CA ILE A 48 -1.17 19.00 -1.42
C ILE A 48 0.20 18.61 -1.95
N LEU A 49 1.27 19.18 -1.39
CA LEU A 49 2.65 18.84 -1.77
C LEU A 49 2.95 17.37 -1.49
N GLN A 50 2.55 16.86 -0.32
CA GLN A 50 2.72 15.45 0.03
C GLN A 50 2.03 14.52 -0.97
N ASN A 51 0.78 14.81 -1.34
CA ASN A 51 0.07 14.04 -2.36
C ASN A 51 0.78 14.07 -3.73
N LYS A 52 1.36 15.21 -4.11
CA LYS A 52 2.16 15.32 -5.36
C LYS A 52 3.44 14.49 -5.28
N THR A 53 4.16 14.56 -4.18
CA THR A 53 5.37 13.75 -3.95
C THR A 53 5.07 12.26 -4.00
N ASP A 54 3.97 11.82 -3.38
CA ASP A 54 3.53 10.41 -3.43
C ASP A 54 3.18 9.96 -4.86
N SER A 55 2.54 10.84 -5.64
CA SER A 55 2.23 10.56 -7.05
C SER A 55 3.51 10.41 -7.88
N LEU A 56 4.45 11.36 -7.74
CA LEU A 56 5.71 11.33 -8.47
C LEU A 56 6.58 10.13 -8.10
N SER A 57 6.63 9.78 -6.81
CA SER A 57 7.34 8.60 -6.31
C SER A 57 6.76 7.32 -6.93
N TYR A 58 5.43 7.23 -7.05
CA TYR A 58 4.79 6.12 -7.74
C TYR A 58 5.12 6.07 -9.25
N ASP A 59 5.11 7.21 -9.93
CA ASP A 59 5.44 7.30 -11.36
C ASP A 59 6.90 6.91 -11.60
N LEU A 60 7.81 7.31 -10.71
CA LEU A 60 9.21 6.91 -10.73
C LEU A 60 9.37 5.40 -10.57
N ILE A 61 8.68 4.78 -9.59
CA ILE A 61 8.70 3.32 -9.41
C ILE A 61 8.13 2.61 -10.64
N SER A 62 7.04 3.13 -11.21
CA SER A 62 6.45 2.56 -12.43
C SER A 62 7.40 2.65 -13.62
N THR A 63 8.13 3.75 -13.74
CA THR A 63 9.14 3.97 -14.78
C THR A 63 10.33 3.03 -14.58
N GLN A 64 10.82 2.89 -13.34
CA GLN A 64 11.89 1.95 -13.00
C GLN A 64 11.50 0.51 -13.33
N GLN A 65 10.28 0.09 -13.00
CA GLN A 65 9.78 -1.24 -13.37
C GLN A 65 9.73 -1.45 -14.89
N THR A 66 9.46 -0.39 -15.65
CA THR A 66 9.46 -0.44 -17.12
C THR A 66 10.88 -0.58 -17.66
N LEU A 67 11.83 0.18 -17.10
CA LEU A 67 13.26 0.08 -17.44
C LEU A 67 13.81 -1.30 -17.11
N ASP A 68 13.50 -1.85 -15.94
CA ASP A 68 13.91 -3.20 -15.57
C ASP A 68 13.36 -4.22 -16.58
N SER A 69 12.07 -4.11 -16.96
CA SER A 69 11.45 -4.99 -17.97
C SER A 69 12.15 -4.89 -19.33
N LEU A 70 12.52 -3.68 -19.77
CA LEU A 70 13.25 -3.46 -21.01
C LEU A 70 14.68 -4.01 -20.94
N ALA A 71 15.38 -3.80 -19.83
CA ALA A 71 16.70 -4.37 -19.59
C ALA A 71 16.66 -5.91 -19.65
N PHE A 72 15.62 -6.53 -19.08
CA PHE A 72 15.42 -7.97 -19.18
C PHE A 72 15.07 -8.44 -20.60
N LYS A 73 14.29 -7.69 -21.39
CA LYS A 73 14.06 -8.02 -22.81
C LYS A 73 15.35 -8.02 -23.63
N LEU A 74 16.27 -7.10 -23.32
CA LEU A 74 17.58 -7.06 -23.97
C LEU A 74 18.44 -8.26 -23.56
N ILE A 75 18.38 -8.68 -22.29
CA ILE A 75 19.07 -9.87 -21.77
C ILE A 75 18.46 -11.15 -22.35
N ASP A 76 17.13 -11.29 -22.39
CA ASP A 76 16.43 -12.47 -22.92
C ASP A 76 16.65 -12.63 -24.43
N LYS A 77 16.71 -11.52 -25.19
CA LYS A 77 17.13 -11.54 -26.59
C LYS A 77 18.57 -12.04 -26.78
N SER A 78 19.44 -11.88 -25.78
CA SER A 78 20.81 -12.42 -25.82
C SER A 78 20.90 -13.89 -25.38
N ILE A 79 19.91 -14.38 -24.61
CA ILE A 79 19.88 -15.76 -24.08
C ILE A 79 19.09 -16.70 -24.98
N SER A 80 18.10 -16.19 -25.73
CA SER A 80 17.27 -16.94 -26.70
C SER A 80 18.05 -17.66 -27.80
N ASP A 81 19.35 -17.42 -27.94
CA ASP A 81 20.23 -18.19 -28.83
C ASP A 81 20.70 -19.53 -28.23
N THR A 82 20.25 -19.90 -27.01
CA THR A 82 20.69 -21.16 -26.35
C THR A 82 19.57 -21.89 -25.58
N LEU A 83 19.07 -22.98 -26.19
CA LEU A 83 18.39 -24.18 -25.64
C LEU A 83 16.91 -24.17 -25.13
N SER A 84 16.06 -24.81 -25.95
CA SER A 84 15.17 -25.99 -25.74
C SER A 84 14.27 -26.21 -24.49
N THR A 85 12.95 -26.13 -24.75
CA THR A 85 11.77 -26.95 -24.31
C THR A 85 11.71 -27.64 -22.93
N PRO A 86 10.62 -27.46 -22.14
CA PRO A 86 10.39 -28.21 -20.90
C PRO A 86 9.40 -29.39 -21.04
N LYS A 87 9.62 -30.44 -20.24
CA LYS A 87 8.86 -31.69 -20.19
C LYS A 87 8.22 -31.91 -18.80
N LYS A 88 6.89 -32.11 -18.82
CA LYS A 88 5.94 -32.81 -17.90
C LYS A 88 6.01 -32.70 -16.35
N LEU A 89 4.98 -32.01 -15.84
CA LEU A 89 3.93 -32.39 -14.85
C LEU A 89 4.25 -33.43 -13.74
N VAL A 90 4.16 -32.97 -12.49
CA VAL A 90 4.12 -33.76 -11.23
C VAL A 90 2.72 -33.62 -10.59
N ASP A 91 2.25 -34.72 -9.99
CA ASP A 91 0.90 -35.00 -9.49
C ASP A 91 0.36 -34.09 -8.36
N SER A 92 -0.97 -34.12 -8.21
CA SER A 92 -1.86 -33.25 -7.42
C SER A 92 -1.48 -33.03 -5.95
N LYS A 93 -0.79 -31.93 -5.69
CA LYS A 93 -1.25 -30.91 -4.74
C LYS A 93 -1.59 -29.69 -5.59
N SER A 94 -2.66 -28.96 -5.31
CA SER A 94 -3.04 -27.77 -6.08
C SER A 94 -1.91 -26.73 -5.99
N ILE A 95 -0.98 -26.76 -6.93
CA ILE A 95 0.11 -25.81 -7.04
C ILE A 95 -0.40 -24.69 -7.92
N PHE A 96 -0.40 -23.44 -7.41
CA PHE A 96 -0.69 -22.31 -8.28
C PHE A 96 0.58 -21.95 -9.04
N CYS A 97 0.56 -22.21 -10.34
CA CYS A 97 1.47 -21.61 -11.28
C CYS A 97 0.67 -20.97 -12.43
N PRO A 98 0.97 -19.72 -12.84
CA PRO A 98 0.21 -19.05 -13.89
C PRO A 98 0.14 -19.88 -15.18
N ASP A 99 -1.07 -20.13 -15.65
CA ASP A 99 -1.28 -20.80 -16.93
C ASP A 99 -1.09 -19.84 -18.13
N LYS A 100 -1.21 -20.37 -19.34
CA LYS A 100 -1.08 -19.57 -20.57
C LYS A 100 -2.02 -18.37 -20.63
N ASN A 101 -3.22 -18.46 -20.03
CA ASN A 101 -4.19 -17.37 -20.03
C ASN A 101 -3.71 -16.25 -19.11
N PHE A 102 -3.34 -16.59 -17.87
CA PHE A 102 -2.78 -15.62 -16.93
C PHE A 102 -1.52 -14.94 -17.51
N LEU A 103 -0.65 -15.69 -18.16
CA LEU A 103 0.58 -15.18 -18.77
C LEU A 103 0.35 -14.26 -19.98
N ALA A 104 -0.71 -14.51 -20.77
CA ALA A 104 -1.10 -13.64 -21.87
C ALA A 104 -1.65 -12.29 -21.36
N GLU A 105 -2.32 -12.31 -20.21
CA GLU A 105 -2.97 -11.13 -19.63
C GLU A 105 -2.06 -10.31 -18.70
N SER A 106 -0.95 -10.88 -18.22
CA SER A 106 0.03 -10.15 -17.43
C SER A 106 1.48 -10.63 -17.61
N GLU A 107 2.30 -9.79 -18.23
CA GLU A 107 3.74 -10.04 -18.42
C GLU A 107 4.49 -10.25 -17.09
N LYS A 108 4.02 -9.64 -15.99
CA LYS A 108 4.65 -9.79 -14.67
C LYS A 108 4.62 -11.23 -14.17
N LEU A 109 3.56 -11.98 -14.46
CA LEU A 109 3.38 -13.36 -14.01
C LEU A 109 4.38 -14.34 -14.63
N LYS A 110 5.01 -13.98 -15.76
CA LYS A 110 6.12 -14.75 -16.35
C LYS A 110 7.32 -14.88 -15.43
N ASN A 111 7.41 -14.04 -14.40
CA ASN A 111 8.49 -14.07 -13.42
C ASN A 111 8.16 -14.90 -12.17
N CYS A 112 7.06 -15.65 -12.14
CA CYS A 112 6.82 -16.59 -11.05
C CYS A 112 7.89 -17.70 -11.08
N CYS A 113 8.54 -17.98 -9.95
CA CYS A 113 9.61 -18.98 -9.91
C CYS A 113 9.15 -20.39 -10.31
N CYS A 114 7.86 -20.72 -10.14
CA CYS A 114 7.31 -22.01 -10.55
C CYS A 114 7.38 -22.27 -12.06
N LEU A 115 7.65 -21.24 -12.87
CA LEU A 115 7.86 -21.37 -14.33
C LEU A 115 9.32 -21.69 -14.68
N ASN A 116 10.26 -21.44 -13.77
CA ASN A 116 11.70 -21.44 -14.05
C ASN A 116 12.53 -22.35 -13.11
N ASP A 117 12.02 -22.69 -11.92
CA ASP A 117 12.78 -23.33 -10.83
C ASP A 117 11.90 -24.33 -10.04
N GLU A 118 12.42 -25.54 -9.81
CA GLU A 118 11.75 -26.63 -9.07
C GLU A 118 11.64 -26.39 -7.55
N SER A 119 12.42 -25.45 -6.98
CA SER A 119 12.43 -25.15 -5.53
C SER A 119 11.38 -24.13 -5.07
N CYS A 120 10.46 -23.74 -5.96
CA CYS A 120 9.48 -22.68 -5.71
C CYS A 120 8.28 -23.15 -4.87
N LEU A 121 8.19 -22.67 -3.61
CA LEU A 121 7.01 -22.87 -2.76
C LEU A 121 5.78 -22.19 -3.39
N SER A 122 4.83 -23.01 -3.86
CA SER A 122 3.66 -22.57 -4.63
C SER A 122 2.40 -23.39 -4.33
N GLU A 123 2.37 -24.10 -3.21
CA GLU A 123 1.19 -24.83 -2.74
C GLU A 123 0.04 -23.83 -2.50
N THR A 124 -1.06 -23.99 -3.23
CA THR A 124 -2.30 -23.21 -3.05
C THR A 124 -3.43 -24.13 -2.62
N THR A 125 -4.48 -23.58 -2.03
CA THR A 125 -5.74 -24.31 -1.80
C THR A 125 -6.76 -23.91 -2.86
N ASP A 126 -7.83 -24.68 -3.03
CA ASP A 126 -8.94 -24.30 -3.92
C ASP A 126 -9.53 -22.93 -3.53
N ASN A 127 -9.60 -22.64 -2.23
CA ASN A 127 -10.06 -21.36 -1.72
C ASN A 127 -9.06 -20.23 -2.01
N GLY A 128 -7.75 -20.50 -1.94
CA GLY A 128 -6.71 -19.56 -2.39
C GLY A 128 -6.81 -19.27 -3.89
N LEU A 129 -7.03 -20.30 -4.71
CA LEU A 129 -7.22 -20.15 -6.16
C LEU A 129 -8.47 -19.31 -6.49
N ARG A 130 -9.57 -19.48 -5.76
CA ARG A 130 -10.77 -18.63 -5.90
C ARG A 130 -10.45 -17.16 -5.65
N VAL A 131 -9.67 -16.85 -4.61
CA VAL A 131 -9.21 -15.48 -4.33
C VAL A 131 -8.34 -14.93 -5.46
N ILE A 132 -7.41 -15.72 -5.99
CA ILE A 132 -6.55 -15.32 -7.11
C ILE A 132 -7.39 -15.03 -8.35
N ASN A 133 -8.31 -15.92 -8.71
CA ASN A 133 -9.17 -15.78 -9.88
C ASN A 133 -10.06 -14.54 -9.80
N GLU A 134 -10.70 -14.30 -8.66
CA GLU A 134 -11.54 -13.12 -8.46
C GLU A 134 -10.71 -11.84 -8.46
N GLY A 135 -9.54 -11.85 -7.82
CA GLY A 135 -8.60 -10.73 -7.85
C GLY A 135 -8.17 -10.40 -9.27
N HIS A 136 -7.75 -11.40 -10.03
CA HIS A 136 -7.35 -11.25 -11.42
C HIS A 136 -8.50 -10.72 -12.29
N ARG A 137 -9.70 -11.29 -12.14
CA ARG A 137 -10.90 -10.82 -12.83
C ARG A 137 -11.18 -9.35 -12.52
N MET A 138 -11.12 -8.96 -11.25
CA MET A 138 -11.36 -7.57 -10.84
C MET A 138 -10.29 -6.61 -11.36
N ALA A 139 -9.01 -6.94 -11.20
CA ALA A 139 -7.90 -6.04 -11.52
C ALA A 139 -7.62 -5.95 -13.03
N ILE A 140 -7.62 -7.09 -13.72
CA ILE A 140 -7.11 -7.20 -15.09
C ILE A 140 -8.27 -7.22 -16.10
N LYS A 141 -9.22 -8.14 -15.94
CA LYS A 141 -10.32 -8.34 -16.91
C LYS A 141 -11.35 -7.23 -16.85
N SER A 142 -11.96 -7.04 -15.69
CA SER A 142 -13.04 -6.06 -15.49
C SER A 142 -12.53 -4.67 -15.15
N ARG A 143 -11.23 -4.51 -14.85
CA ARG A 143 -10.59 -3.25 -14.44
C ARG A 143 -11.42 -2.47 -13.40
N SER A 144 -11.98 -3.20 -12.43
CA SER A 144 -12.84 -2.66 -11.38
C SER A 144 -12.09 -1.63 -10.53
N ILE A 145 -12.66 -0.44 -10.40
CA ILE A 145 -12.13 0.61 -9.53
C ILE A 145 -12.77 0.44 -8.15
N VAL A 146 -11.97 0.02 -7.17
CA VAL A 146 -12.37 0.01 -5.76
C VAL A 146 -11.79 1.27 -5.12
N LYS A 147 -12.64 2.28 -4.92
CA LYS A 147 -12.22 3.51 -4.21
C LYS A 147 -11.95 3.17 -2.74
N GLY A 148 -10.82 3.63 -2.23
CA GLY A 148 -10.43 3.45 -0.84
C GLY A 148 -8.92 3.26 -0.70
N SER A 149 -8.55 2.42 0.24
CA SER A 149 -7.20 1.96 0.53
C SER A 149 -6.86 0.64 -0.17
N CYS A 150 -5.61 0.22 -0.09
CA CYS A 150 -5.19 -1.12 -0.52
C CYS A 150 -5.96 -2.24 0.20
N TRP A 151 -6.34 -2.00 1.45
CA TRP A 151 -7.15 -2.91 2.27
C TRP A 151 -8.55 -3.12 1.66
N ASP A 152 -9.22 -2.05 1.23
CA ASP A 152 -10.59 -2.13 0.69
C ASP A 152 -10.67 -2.98 -0.59
N PHE A 153 -9.63 -2.91 -1.42
CA PHE A 153 -9.52 -3.75 -2.61
C PHE A 153 -9.43 -5.24 -2.23
N VAL A 154 -8.51 -5.60 -1.33
CA VAL A 154 -8.33 -7.00 -0.94
C VAL A 154 -9.55 -7.54 -0.19
N ASP A 155 -10.16 -6.74 0.68
CA ASP A 155 -11.43 -7.09 1.36
C ASP A 155 -12.54 -7.38 0.35
N ARG A 156 -12.63 -6.57 -0.71
CA ARG A 156 -13.62 -6.77 -1.78
C ARG A 156 -13.36 -8.05 -2.55
N VAL A 157 -12.11 -8.36 -2.88
CA VAL A 157 -11.74 -9.61 -3.56
C VAL A 157 -12.14 -10.81 -2.69
N PHE A 158 -11.77 -10.83 -1.40
CA PHE A 158 -12.13 -11.90 -0.48
C PHE A 158 -13.65 -12.08 -0.37
N THR A 159 -14.38 -10.97 -0.19
CA THR A 159 -15.85 -10.98 -0.07
C THR A 159 -16.50 -11.53 -1.33
N ARG A 160 -16.08 -11.07 -2.52
CA ARG A 160 -16.61 -11.58 -3.81
C ARG A 160 -16.19 -13.01 -4.12
N SER A 161 -15.10 -13.47 -3.54
CA SER A 161 -14.68 -14.86 -3.59
C SER A 161 -15.52 -15.77 -2.68
N GLY A 162 -16.42 -15.21 -1.86
CA GLY A 162 -17.29 -15.93 -0.92
C GLY A 162 -16.76 -16.00 0.51
N PHE A 163 -15.65 -15.31 0.81
CA PHE A 163 -15.02 -15.30 2.12
C PHE A 163 -15.32 -13.98 2.84
N ASN A 164 -16.46 -13.96 3.53
CA ASN A 164 -16.77 -12.90 4.49
C ASN A 164 -15.82 -12.97 5.70
N ARG A 165 -15.79 -11.94 6.54
CA ARG A 165 -14.84 -11.83 7.66
C ARG A 165 -14.83 -13.04 8.60
N THR A 166 -15.96 -13.73 8.79
CA THR A 166 -16.08 -14.94 9.63
C THR A 166 -15.39 -16.18 9.03
N ASN A 167 -15.26 -16.21 7.70
CA ASN A 167 -14.73 -17.32 6.91
C ASN A 167 -13.28 -17.07 6.48
N ARG A 168 -12.58 -16.25 7.27
CA ARG A 168 -11.16 -15.95 7.13
C ARG A 168 -10.48 -16.32 8.44
N GLU A 169 -9.24 -16.76 8.35
CA GLU A 169 -8.41 -17.08 9.50
C GLU A 169 -7.10 -16.31 9.44
N THR A 170 -6.59 -15.94 10.60
CA THR A 170 -5.28 -15.32 10.73
C THR A 170 -4.25 -16.42 10.92
N ILE A 171 -3.38 -16.60 9.93
CA ILE A 171 -2.31 -17.61 9.96
C ILE A 171 -1.09 -17.08 10.72
N TYR A 172 -0.84 -15.78 10.61
CA TYR A 172 0.28 -15.12 11.26
C TYR A 172 -0.12 -13.70 11.66
N SER A 173 0.32 -13.28 12.84
CA SER A 173 0.13 -11.92 13.33
C SER A 173 1.27 -11.55 14.26
N ASN A 174 1.89 -10.40 14.01
CA ASN A 174 2.96 -9.87 14.85
C ASN A 174 2.90 -8.33 14.83
N LYS A 175 3.73 -7.69 15.66
CA LYS A 175 3.87 -6.24 15.67
C LYS A 175 4.47 -5.77 14.35
N LYS A 176 3.89 -4.73 13.74
CA LYS A 176 4.45 -4.06 12.57
C LYS A 176 5.91 -3.68 12.79
N GLY A 177 6.74 -3.90 11.76
CA GLY A 177 8.17 -3.59 11.77
C GLY A 177 9.03 -4.70 12.36
N THR A 178 8.43 -5.80 12.83
CA THR A 178 9.17 -7.03 13.13
C THR A 178 9.64 -7.69 11.83
N LYS A 179 10.84 -8.27 11.87
CA LYS A 179 11.37 -9.02 10.73
C LYS A 179 10.59 -10.32 10.60
N PHE A 180 9.95 -10.52 9.44
CA PHE A 180 9.32 -11.79 9.13
C PHE A 180 10.39 -12.83 8.79
N SER A 181 10.25 -14.06 9.32
CA SER A 181 11.23 -15.14 9.11
C SER A 181 10.61 -16.45 8.61
N GLN A 182 9.30 -16.62 8.74
CA GLN A 182 8.56 -17.85 8.41
C GLN A 182 7.95 -17.79 7.01
N PHE A 183 8.78 -17.58 5.98
CA PHE A 183 8.30 -17.31 4.61
C PHE A 183 7.64 -18.51 3.92
N ASP A 184 7.89 -19.70 4.42
CA ASP A 184 7.34 -20.98 3.99
C ASP A 184 5.85 -21.15 4.32
N ILE A 185 5.32 -20.37 5.27
CA ILE A 185 3.89 -20.43 5.62
C ILE A 185 2.99 -19.72 4.60
N LEU A 186 3.56 -18.90 3.71
CA LEU A 186 2.81 -18.18 2.69
C LEU A 186 2.30 -19.11 1.59
N GLN A 187 1.04 -18.93 1.23
CA GLN A 187 0.39 -19.66 0.15
C GLN A 187 -0.26 -18.69 -0.84
N PRO A 188 -0.20 -18.97 -2.16
CA PRO A 188 -0.93 -18.19 -3.16
C PRO A 188 -2.40 -18.02 -2.78
N GLY A 189 -2.88 -16.78 -2.79
CA GLY A 189 -4.22 -16.39 -2.33
C GLY A 189 -4.26 -15.77 -0.93
N ASP A 190 -3.16 -15.85 -0.16
CA ASP A 190 -3.07 -15.20 1.14
C ASP A 190 -3.17 -13.67 1.03
N TRP A 191 -3.91 -13.07 1.95
CA TRP A 191 -3.86 -11.64 2.19
C TRP A 191 -2.72 -11.31 3.15
N VAL A 192 -1.73 -10.60 2.65
CA VAL A 192 -0.58 -10.13 3.42
C VAL A 192 -0.69 -8.65 3.77
N TYR A 193 -0.38 -8.33 5.02
CA TYR A 193 -0.05 -6.99 5.47
C TYR A 193 1.45 -6.90 5.67
N HIS A 194 2.07 -5.93 5.01
CA HIS A 194 3.51 -5.76 5.05
C HIS A 194 3.90 -4.28 5.06
N VAL A 195 5.14 -4.03 5.48
CA VAL A 195 5.79 -2.74 5.29
C VAL A 195 6.38 -2.71 3.88
N ASN A 196 5.97 -1.72 3.08
CA ASN A 196 6.52 -1.49 1.76
C ASN A 196 7.84 -0.71 1.88
N TYR A 197 8.96 -1.44 1.99
CA TYR A 197 10.29 -0.84 2.09
C TYR A 197 10.71 -0.03 0.85
N SER A 198 10.11 -0.30 -0.31
CA SER A 198 10.35 0.46 -1.54
C SER A 198 9.53 1.76 -1.63
N PHE A 199 8.61 2.01 -0.69
CA PHE A 199 7.78 3.20 -0.67
C PHE A 199 7.61 3.74 0.76
N HIS A 200 8.60 4.52 1.21
CA HIS A 200 8.59 5.26 2.48
C HIS A 200 8.24 4.42 3.73
N ASN A 201 8.46 3.10 3.68
CA ASN A 201 8.11 2.18 4.77
C ASN A 201 6.64 2.26 5.19
N VAL A 202 5.73 2.55 4.24
CA VAL A 202 4.29 2.61 4.53
C VAL A 202 3.69 1.22 4.62
N GLU A 203 2.59 1.12 5.35
CA GLU A 203 1.79 -0.11 5.40
C GLU A 203 1.11 -0.38 4.05
N HIS A 204 1.08 -1.65 3.65
CA HIS A 204 0.40 -2.06 2.44
C HIS A 204 -0.27 -3.43 2.60
N SER A 205 -1.43 -3.56 1.96
CA SER A 205 -2.20 -4.81 1.86
C SER A 205 -2.18 -5.33 0.44
N ALA A 206 -1.90 -6.63 0.29
CA ALA A 206 -1.86 -7.28 -1.01
C ALA A 206 -2.29 -8.74 -0.92
N ILE A 207 -2.62 -9.34 -2.06
CA ILE A 207 -2.80 -10.78 -2.21
C ILE A 207 -1.47 -11.35 -2.70
N PHE A 208 -0.90 -12.31 -1.98
CA PHE A 208 0.28 -13.05 -2.43
C PHE A 208 -0.09 -13.97 -3.61
N ILE A 209 0.69 -13.91 -4.70
CA ILE A 209 0.42 -14.67 -5.92
C ILE A 209 1.46 -15.76 -6.11
N CYS A 210 2.73 -15.38 -6.13
CA CYS A 210 3.84 -16.31 -6.25
C CYS A 210 5.14 -15.61 -5.85
N TRP A 211 6.17 -16.39 -5.55
CA TRP A 211 7.51 -15.86 -5.43
C TRP A 211 8.10 -15.56 -6.81
N LYS A 212 8.83 -14.44 -6.92
CA LYS A 212 9.78 -14.20 -8.02
C LYS A 212 11.16 -14.67 -7.63
N ASP A 213 11.61 -14.29 -6.44
CA ASP A 213 12.89 -14.67 -5.86
C ASP A 213 12.67 -14.97 -4.37
N PHE A 214 12.59 -16.25 -4.03
CA PHE A 214 12.34 -16.69 -2.66
C PHE A 214 13.48 -16.29 -1.71
N LYS A 215 14.74 -16.28 -2.16
CA LYS A 215 15.89 -15.95 -1.31
C LYS A 215 15.92 -14.47 -0.95
N LYS A 216 15.59 -13.60 -1.91
CA LYS A 216 15.50 -12.15 -1.72
C LYS A 216 14.15 -11.67 -1.19
N ARG A 217 13.21 -12.59 -0.94
CA ARG A 217 11.85 -12.29 -0.44
C ARG A 217 11.05 -11.38 -1.38
N ILE A 218 11.33 -11.45 -2.67
CA ILE A 218 10.61 -10.68 -3.68
C ILE A 218 9.48 -11.53 -4.23
N ALA A 219 8.25 -11.08 -4.01
CA ALA A 219 7.04 -11.73 -4.48
C ALA A 219 6.33 -10.90 -5.55
N ILE A 220 5.61 -11.61 -6.41
CA ILE A 220 4.54 -11.01 -7.18
C ILE A 220 3.29 -11.02 -6.30
N THR A 221 2.68 -9.85 -6.15
CA THR A 221 1.42 -9.69 -5.43
C THR A 221 0.39 -9.00 -6.32
N LEU A 222 -0.88 -9.18 -5.99
CA LEU A 222 -1.97 -8.41 -6.57
C LEU A 222 -2.47 -7.40 -5.53
N SER A 223 -2.39 -6.11 -5.85
CA SER A 223 -2.81 -5.06 -4.93
C SER A 223 -3.32 -3.82 -5.66
N TYR A 224 -3.85 -2.88 -4.88
CA TYR A 224 -4.29 -1.58 -5.34
C TYR A 224 -3.52 -0.49 -4.61
N ALA A 225 -3.12 0.56 -5.33
CA ALA A 225 -2.24 1.60 -4.79
C ALA A 225 -2.84 2.37 -3.59
N GLY A 226 -4.16 2.33 -3.38
CA GLY A 226 -4.84 3.04 -2.31
C GLY A 226 -5.10 4.51 -2.62
N GLN A 227 -5.23 5.32 -1.56
CA GLN A 227 -5.39 6.77 -1.61
C GLN A 227 -6.55 7.27 -2.49
N ASN A 228 -7.64 6.50 -2.61
CA ASN A 228 -8.79 6.81 -3.46
C ASN A 228 -8.45 7.04 -4.95
N LYS A 229 -7.33 6.49 -5.44
CA LYS A 229 -6.93 6.62 -6.85
C LYS A 229 -7.95 5.97 -7.79
N SER A 230 -8.28 6.62 -8.90
CA SER A 230 -9.25 6.10 -9.86
C SER A 230 -8.61 5.15 -10.89
N VAL A 231 -7.86 4.16 -10.39
CA VAL A 231 -7.19 3.13 -11.20
C VAL A 231 -7.55 1.74 -10.66
N PRO A 232 -7.59 0.69 -11.51
CA PRO A 232 -7.78 -0.66 -11.02
C PRO A 232 -6.57 -1.16 -10.21
N GLY A 233 -6.77 -2.27 -9.49
CA GLY A 233 -5.66 -3.04 -8.94
C GLY A 233 -4.73 -3.55 -10.05
N LYS A 234 -3.52 -3.95 -9.69
CA LYS A 234 -2.53 -4.49 -10.63
C LYS A 234 -1.60 -5.48 -9.95
N TYR A 235 -0.94 -6.30 -10.76
CA TYR A 235 0.21 -7.07 -10.29
C TYR A 235 1.41 -6.15 -10.01
N GLY A 236 2.09 -6.41 -8.90
CA GLY A 236 3.24 -5.66 -8.43
C GLY A 236 4.32 -6.58 -7.89
N LEU A 237 5.55 -6.09 -7.83
CA LEU A 237 6.65 -6.74 -7.13
C LEU A 237 6.83 -6.06 -5.79
N TYR A 238 6.92 -6.85 -4.72
CA TYR A 238 7.11 -6.35 -3.36
C TYR A 238 8.13 -7.21 -2.61
N ASP A 239 8.93 -6.54 -1.79
CA ASP A 239 9.71 -7.19 -0.74
C ASP A 239 8.76 -7.53 0.43
N LEU A 240 8.65 -8.82 0.72
CA LEU A 240 7.78 -9.36 1.76
C LEU A 240 8.52 -9.66 3.07
N SER A 241 9.74 -9.15 3.25
CA SER A 241 10.50 -9.25 4.51
C SER A 241 9.82 -8.59 5.71
N GLY A 242 8.91 -7.64 5.45
CA GLY A 242 8.21 -6.84 6.45
C GLY A 242 6.77 -7.29 6.72
N ILE A 243 6.41 -8.55 6.45
CA ILE A 243 5.07 -9.07 6.75
C ILE A 243 4.83 -9.09 8.27
N TYR A 244 3.67 -8.58 8.68
CA TYR A 244 3.24 -8.60 10.07
C TYR A 244 1.84 -9.19 10.26
N ASN A 245 1.11 -9.49 9.18
CA ASN A 245 -0.15 -10.22 9.27
C ASN A 245 -0.40 -11.02 7.98
N ILE A 246 -0.88 -12.26 8.13
CA ILE A 246 -1.31 -13.13 7.03
C ILE A 246 -2.72 -13.62 7.35
N ILE A 247 -3.64 -13.37 6.43
CA ILE A 247 -5.03 -13.84 6.49
C ILE A 247 -5.26 -14.79 5.33
N ARG A 248 -5.90 -15.93 5.61
CA ARG A 248 -6.22 -16.97 4.63
C ARG A 248 -7.73 -17.26 4.63
N PRO A 249 -8.33 -17.61 3.48
CA PRO A 249 -9.66 -18.20 3.46
C PRO A 249 -9.70 -19.49 4.30
N LYS A 250 -10.68 -19.64 5.20
CA LYS A 250 -10.88 -20.93 5.88
C LYS A 250 -11.26 -22.00 4.86
N ASN A 251 -10.78 -23.23 5.09
CA ASN A 251 -11.24 -24.41 4.35
C ASN A 251 -12.72 -24.69 4.61
#